data_AF-R9XHV0-F1
#
_entry.id   AF-R9XHV0-F1
#
_cell.length_a   1.000
_cell.length_b   1.000
_cell.length_c   1.000
_cell.angle_alpha   90.00
_cell.angle_beta   90.00
_cell.angle_gamma   90.00
#
_symmetry.space_group_name_H-M   'P 1'
#
loop_
_entity.id
_entity.type
_entity.pdbx_description
1 polymer ?
#
loop_
_entity_poly.entity_id
_entity_poly.type
_entity_poly.pdbx_seq_one_letter_code
_entity_poly.pdbx_strand_id
1 'polypeptide(L)'
;MESVKMQKRGTSPMSSPRKKRKHLVSTLNKHYKSINKLDDYRQFYISNSPMDIFVWGTGSMCELGLGPLAKNKEVKRPRLNALLEREEAGIVSFAVGGMHCLALDADNNVWSWGTNDSGALGRDTSGAAEQLRDMDAADSSDDEDGDLNELEATPTKLPRDSLPLDAQKVVQLAATDNLSCALFENGDVYAWGTFRCNEGILGFYQDAIELQRSPWKLPSFSGGRIVQMAPGKDHILFLDEHGVVYAWGNGQQYQLGRKIMERSRLRTLDPRAFGLDGVKYIASGENHSFALADDGRLFAWGLNQFGQCGISSDVEDGAMVTVPTEVLLPPDVKVDSIAAGEHHSIVLTQDGDLYTFGRLDMFEAGISADDYPESTYRDAHGKARSVPVPTKLKGLPKFKAVAAGSHHSLAVARNGIIYSWGFGETYAVGLGPAGEDVEVPTRIKNTATQDESIIFVGCGGQFSVAGGIKLSDEEAEKRAKEMGDD
;
A
#
# COMPACT_ATOMS: atom_id res chain seq x y z
N MET A 1 -28.04 -53.84 61.28
CA MET A 1 -27.53 -52.74 62.13
C MET A 1 -26.15 -53.15 62.58
N GLU A 2 -25.11 -52.70 61.89
CA GLU A 2 -23.73 -52.85 62.38
C GLU A 2 -22.95 -51.60 61.98
N SER A 3 -22.80 -50.74 62.98
CA SER A 3 -22.03 -49.49 62.96
C SER A 3 -20.64 -49.78 63.50
N VAL A 4 -19.64 -49.78 62.62
CA VAL A 4 -18.22 -49.96 62.99
C VAL A 4 -17.53 -48.60 63.02
N LYS A 5 -16.90 -48.32 64.18
CA LYS A 5 -16.21 -47.09 64.57
C LYS A 5 -15.06 -46.71 63.62
N MET A 6 -15.03 -45.43 63.23
CA MET A 6 -13.90 -44.76 62.58
C MET A 6 -12.68 -44.65 63.52
N GLN A 7 -11.54 -45.19 63.09
CA GLN A 7 -10.22 -44.90 63.64
C GLN A 7 -9.43 -44.03 62.66
N LYS A 8 -8.78 -43.00 63.22
CA LYS A 8 -7.93 -42.00 62.56
C LYS A 8 -6.75 -42.64 61.81
N ARG A 9 -6.52 -42.20 60.56
CA ARG A 9 -5.22 -42.21 59.85
C ARG A 9 -4.93 -40.75 59.52
N GLY A 10 -3.78 -40.16 59.82
CA GLY A 10 -2.43 -40.69 59.62
C GLY A 10 -1.83 -39.96 58.43
N THR A 11 -1.11 -38.88 58.74
CA THR A 11 -0.21 -38.03 57.94
C THR A 11 0.19 -38.48 56.52
N SER A 12 0.10 -37.54 55.58
CA SER A 12 0.58 -37.59 54.20
C SER A 12 2.07 -37.92 54.05
N PRO A 13 2.45 -38.63 52.96
CA PRO A 13 3.77 -38.48 52.36
C PRO A 13 3.71 -38.04 50.89
N MET A 14 4.40 -36.92 50.64
CA MET A 14 5.32 -36.63 49.51
C MET A 14 4.98 -37.04 48.07
N SER A 15 4.71 -36.00 47.28
CA SER A 15 5.32 -35.66 45.98
C SER A 15 5.58 -36.76 44.94
N SER A 16 4.68 -36.85 43.97
CA SER A 16 5.02 -37.26 42.60
C SER A 16 5.59 -36.04 41.84
N PRO A 17 6.62 -36.20 40.98
CA PRO A 17 7.10 -35.09 40.17
C PRO A 17 6.08 -34.80 39.08
N ARG A 18 5.34 -33.69 39.22
CA ARG A 18 4.57 -33.11 38.12
C ARG A 18 5.53 -32.81 36.98
N LYS A 19 5.45 -33.57 35.88
CA LYS A 19 6.00 -33.17 34.58
C LYS A 19 5.46 -31.77 34.28
N LYS A 20 6.30 -30.75 34.44
CA LYS A 20 6.02 -29.40 33.98
C LYS A 20 5.72 -29.50 32.48
N ARG A 21 4.49 -29.18 32.09
CA ARG A 21 4.17 -28.80 30.71
C ARG A 21 5.13 -27.66 30.38
N LYS A 22 6.17 -27.95 29.59
CA LYS A 22 6.99 -26.91 28.97
C LYS A 22 6.02 -26.10 28.11
N HIS A 23 5.77 -24.86 28.51
CA HIS A 23 5.20 -23.87 27.61
C HIS A 23 6.07 -23.85 26.36
N LEU A 24 5.42 -23.89 25.20
CA LEU A 24 6.02 -23.83 23.88
C LEU A 24 6.45 -22.38 23.58
N VAL A 25 7.36 -21.84 24.40
CA VAL A 25 8.06 -20.57 24.20
C VAL A 25 9.55 -20.90 24.30
N SER A 26 10.09 -21.55 23.26
CA SER A 26 11.50 -21.93 23.19
C SER A 26 11.90 -22.27 21.75
N THR A 27 11.71 -21.34 20.83
CA THR A 27 12.41 -21.36 19.52
C THR A 27 12.88 -19.97 19.08
N LEU A 28 12.80 -18.96 19.95
CA LEU A 28 13.22 -17.57 19.66
C LEU A 28 14.72 -17.30 19.86
N ASN A 29 15.53 -18.34 20.05
CA ASN A 29 17.00 -18.25 20.04
C ASN A 29 17.60 -18.94 18.81
N LYS A 30 16.97 -18.81 17.64
CA LYS A 30 17.74 -18.95 16.40
C LYS A 30 18.53 -17.65 16.24
N HIS A 31 19.86 -17.74 16.21
CA HIS A 31 20.67 -16.64 15.69
C HIS A 31 20.40 -16.57 14.18
N TYR A 32 19.36 -15.83 13.81
CA TYR A 32 19.10 -15.52 12.42
C TYR A 32 20.25 -14.64 11.93
N LYS A 33 20.89 -15.07 10.85
CA LYS A 33 21.83 -14.22 10.13
C LYS A 33 21.02 -13.04 9.57
N SER A 34 21.56 -11.82 9.65
CA SER A 34 20.98 -10.71 8.90
C SER A 34 21.10 -10.99 7.41
N ILE A 35 19.95 -11.03 6.72
CA ILE A 35 19.86 -11.26 5.27
C ILE A 35 19.38 -10.00 4.53
N ASN A 36 18.78 -9.05 5.25
CA ASN A 36 18.28 -7.80 4.70
C ASN A 36 19.02 -6.63 5.35
N LYS A 37 19.39 -5.64 4.54
CA LYS A 37 19.92 -4.36 4.99
C LYS A 37 18.99 -3.24 4.55
N LEU A 38 19.00 -2.16 5.31
CA LEU A 38 18.17 -1.00 5.00
C LEU A 38 18.47 -0.40 3.61
N ASP A 39 19.76 -0.37 3.24
CA ASP A 39 20.21 0.16 1.95
C ASP A 39 19.70 -0.66 0.76
N ASP A 40 19.35 -1.94 0.97
CA ASP A 40 18.80 -2.82 -0.09
C ASP A 40 17.46 -2.27 -0.61
N TYR A 41 16.73 -1.51 0.21
CA TYR A 41 15.40 -0.99 -0.12
C TYR A 41 15.38 0.49 -0.51
N ARG A 42 16.47 1.22 -0.25
CA ARG A 42 16.52 2.69 -0.40
C ARG A 42 16.07 3.16 -1.78
N GLN A 43 16.50 2.46 -2.83
CA GLN A 43 16.20 2.80 -4.22
C GLN A 43 14.70 2.69 -4.59
N PHE A 44 13.91 1.91 -3.84
CA PHE A 44 12.47 1.77 -4.09
C PHE A 44 11.67 2.93 -3.53
N TYR A 45 12.23 3.66 -2.56
CA TYR A 45 11.47 4.64 -1.79
C TYR A 45 12.05 6.05 -1.86
N ILE A 46 13.37 6.22 -2.00
CA ILE A 46 14.01 7.53 -1.97
C ILE A 46 14.72 7.83 -3.29
N SER A 47 14.35 8.94 -3.91
CA SER A 47 15.02 9.50 -5.07
C SER A 47 16.35 10.16 -4.67
N ASN A 48 17.33 10.10 -5.56
CA ASN A 48 18.61 10.79 -5.39
C ASN A 48 18.51 12.30 -5.64
N SER A 49 17.38 12.77 -6.19
CA SER A 49 17.17 14.19 -6.51
C SER A 49 15.71 14.57 -6.28
N PRO A 50 15.44 15.84 -5.92
CA PRO A 50 14.07 16.35 -5.87
C PRO A 50 13.32 16.11 -7.17
N MET A 51 12.03 15.79 -7.06
CA MET A 51 11.15 15.45 -8.16
C MET A 51 10.05 16.51 -8.34
N ASP A 52 9.60 16.64 -9.59
CA ASP A 52 8.35 17.30 -9.93
C ASP A 52 7.18 16.34 -9.63
N ILE A 53 6.21 16.79 -8.84
CA ILE A 53 5.09 15.96 -8.37
C ILE A 53 3.86 16.21 -9.22
N PHE A 54 3.32 15.15 -9.81
CA PHE A 54 2.11 15.17 -10.63
C PHE A 54 0.98 14.41 -9.95
N VAL A 55 -0.23 14.95 -10.00
CA VAL A 55 -1.44 14.37 -9.39
C VAL A 55 -2.59 14.40 -10.39
N TRP A 56 -3.43 13.37 -10.36
CA TRP A 56 -4.65 13.28 -11.18
C TRP A 56 -5.65 12.26 -10.62
N GLY A 57 -6.88 12.27 -11.15
CA GLY A 57 -8.02 11.49 -10.70
C GLY A 57 -9.08 12.37 -10.03
N THR A 58 -9.80 11.79 -9.07
CA THR A 58 -10.83 12.48 -8.27
C THR A 58 -10.29 12.75 -6.86
N GLY A 59 -10.42 13.99 -6.40
CA GLY A 59 -10.00 14.50 -5.10
C GLY A 59 -11.17 14.96 -4.24
N SER A 60 -12.28 14.22 -4.26
CA SER A 60 -13.51 14.60 -3.55
C SER A 60 -13.33 14.66 -2.03
N MET A 61 -12.29 14.03 -1.50
CA MET A 61 -11.90 13.97 -0.09
C MET A 61 -10.47 14.52 0.12
N CYS A 62 -10.10 15.54 -0.66
CA CYS A 62 -8.83 16.27 -0.60
C CYS A 62 -7.59 15.51 -1.11
N GLU A 63 -7.74 14.36 -1.74
CA GLU A 63 -6.63 13.45 -2.08
C GLU A 63 -5.64 14.02 -3.10
N LEU A 64 -6.09 14.92 -3.97
CA LEU A 64 -5.24 15.50 -5.01
C LEU A 64 -4.23 16.51 -4.46
N GLY A 65 -4.47 17.10 -3.29
CA GLY A 65 -3.51 18.03 -2.71
C GLY A 65 -3.27 19.28 -3.56
N LEU A 66 -4.30 19.78 -4.25
CA LEU A 66 -4.22 20.92 -5.19
C LEU A 66 -4.88 22.19 -4.64
N GLY A 67 -5.12 22.26 -3.33
CA GLY A 67 -5.85 23.36 -2.69
C GLY A 67 -7.37 23.22 -2.77
N PRO A 68 -8.12 24.17 -2.16
CA PRO A 68 -9.53 23.98 -1.83
C PRO A 68 -10.52 24.20 -2.99
N LEU A 69 -10.08 24.75 -4.11
CA LEU A 69 -10.96 25.18 -5.20
C LEU A 69 -11.70 24.00 -5.86
N ALA A 70 -12.99 24.14 -6.12
CA ALA A 70 -13.82 23.07 -6.70
C ALA A 70 -13.27 22.56 -8.05
N LYS A 71 -12.73 23.45 -8.90
CA LYS A 71 -12.09 23.08 -10.18
C LYS A 71 -10.89 22.13 -10.06
N ASN A 72 -10.34 21.98 -8.85
CA ASN A 72 -9.21 21.10 -8.57
C ASN A 72 -9.64 19.73 -8.04
N LYS A 73 -10.94 19.50 -7.81
CA LYS A 73 -11.48 18.19 -7.38
C LYS A 73 -11.38 17.10 -8.43
N GLU A 74 -11.35 17.46 -9.70
CA GLU A 74 -11.32 16.48 -10.78
C GLU A 74 -10.25 16.86 -11.80
N VAL A 75 -9.28 15.98 -11.96
CA VAL A 75 -8.10 16.22 -12.79
C VAL A 75 -7.91 15.02 -13.70
N LYS A 76 -8.28 15.17 -14.98
CA LYS A 76 -8.40 14.05 -15.93
C LYS A 76 -7.09 13.59 -16.57
N ARG A 77 -6.02 14.34 -16.34
CA ARG A 77 -4.66 14.10 -16.86
C ARG A 77 -3.65 14.57 -15.80
N PRO A 78 -2.44 14.00 -15.75
CA PRO A 78 -1.41 14.43 -14.80
C PRO A 78 -1.23 15.94 -14.77
N ARG A 79 -1.44 16.55 -13.60
CA ARG A 79 -1.24 17.98 -13.38
C ARG A 79 -0.08 18.17 -12.40
N LEU A 80 0.84 19.06 -12.73
CA LEU A 80 1.90 19.46 -11.82
C LEU A 80 1.29 20.08 -10.55
N ASN A 81 1.74 19.61 -9.39
CA ASN A 81 1.33 20.16 -8.11
C ASN A 81 2.21 21.35 -7.75
N ALA A 82 1.71 22.56 -8.02
CA ALA A 82 2.41 23.81 -7.71
C ALA A 82 2.57 24.09 -6.20
N LEU A 83 1.91 23.33 -5.32
CA LEU A 83 2.10 23.45 -3.87
C LEU A 83 3.31 22.65 -3.37
N LEU A 84 3.88 21.82 -4.24
CA LEU A 84 5.06 20.99 -3.98
C LEU A 84 6.15 21.28 -5.02
N GLU A 85 6.42 22.57 -5.27
CA GLU A 85 7.44 22.97 -6.25
C GLU A 85 8.80 22.36 -5.93
N ARG A 86 9.48 21.87 -6.96
CA ARG A 86 10.72 21.10 -6.82
C ARG A 86 11.84 21.88 -6.12
N GLU A 87 11.92 23.19 -6.34
CA GLU A 87 12.97 24.06 -5.79
C GLU A 87 12.72 24.43 -4.32
N GLU A 88 11.47 24.57 -3.91
CA GLU A 88 11.09 24.97 -2.55
C GLU A 88 10.79 23.78 -1.65
N ALA A 89 9.93 22.87 -2.11
CA ALA A 89 9.49 21.72 -1.33
C ALA A 89 10.49 20.57 -1.42
N GLY A 90 11.19 20.38 -2.53
CA GLY A 90 12.30 19.44 -2.62
C GLY A 90 11.92 17.97 -2.37
N ILE A 91 10.76 17.50 -2.84
CA ILE A 91 10.25 16.15 -2.53
C ILE A 91 11.12 15.05 -3.14
N VAL A 92 11.52 14.07 -2.31
CA VAL A 92 12.37 12.93 -2.71
C VAL A 92 11.68 11.57 -2.56
N SER A 93 10.57 11.49 -1.84
CA SER A 93 9.78 10.26 -1.66
C SER A 93 8.32 10.62 -1.41
N PHE A 94 7.41 9.72 -1.74
CA PHE A 94 6.02 9.80 -1.33
C PHE A 94 5.41 8.41 -1.13
N ALA A 95 4.37 8.32 -0.32
CA ALA A 95 3.56 7.13 -0.11
C ALA A 95 2.09 7.52 -0.27
N VAL A 96 1.38 6.79 -1.12
CA VAL A 96 -0.03 7.04 -1.44
C VAL A 96 -0.86 5.99 -0.71
N GLY A 97 -1.77 6.43 0.14
CA GLY A 97 -2.77 5.61 0.79
C GLY A 97 -4.10 5.64 0.02
N GLY A 98 -5.17 5.11 0.63
CA GLY A 98 -6.48 5.09 -0.01
C GLY A 98 -7.06 6.48 -0.28
N MET A 99 -6.97 7.37 0.73
CA MET A 99 -7.59 8.70 0.73
C MET A 99 -6.64 9.82 1.21
N HIS A 100 -5.35 9.52 1.35
CA HIS A 100 -4.34 10.50 1.78
C HIS A 100 -2.96 10.14 1.26
N CYS A 101 -2.06 11.11 1.36
CA CYS A 101 -0.67 10.96 0.95
C CYS A 101 0.28 11.46 2.03
N LEU A 102 1.46 10.86 2.04
CA LEU A 102 2.63 11.35 2.76
C LEU A 102 3.75 11.62 1.75
N ALA A 103 4.53 12.68 1.96
CA ALA A 103 5.74 12.94 1.19
C ALA A 103 6.91 13.29 2.10
N LEU A 104 8.14 13.04 1.63
CA LEU A 104 9.38 13.35 2.32
C LEU A 104 10.17 14.34 1.46
N ASP A 105 10.61 15.44 2.05
CA ASP A 105 11.53 16.37 1.40
C ASP A 105 13.01 16.02 1.65
N ALA A 106 13.89 16.65 0.86
CA ALA A 106 15.35 16.49 0.96
C ALA A 106 15.92 16.89 2.34
N ASP A 107 15.20 17.75 3.09
CA ASP A 107 15.54 18.19 4.44
C ASP A 107 14.97 17.27 5.54
N ASN A 108 14.47 16.09 5.16
CA ASN A 108 13.92 15.07 6.05
C ASN A 108 12.61 15.48 6.77
N ASN A 109 11.86 16.44 6.22
CA ASN A 109 10.50 16.74 6.71
C ASN A 109 9.45 15.87 6.04
N VAL A 110 8.46 15.47 6.82
CA VAL A 110 7.28 14.75 6.33
C VAL A 110 6.16 15.74 6.04
N TRP A 111 5.58 15.65 4.85
CA TRP A 111 4.40 16.39 4.40
C TRP A 111 3.20 15.46 4.34
N SER A 112 1.99 15.99 4.52
CA SER A 112 0.75 15.23 4.38
C SER A 112 -0.41 16.05 3.81
N TRP A 113 -1.31 15.39 3.08
CA TRP A 113 -2.59 15.92 2.58
C TRP A 113 -3.59 14.79 2.33
N GLY A 114 -4.86 15.13 2.14
CA GLY A 114 -5.98 14.20 2.00
C GLY A 114 -6.90 14.19 3.22
N THR A 115 -7.64 13.11 3.41
CA THR A 115 -8.64 13.02 4.50
C THR A 115 -8.01 12.94 5.88
N ASN A 116 -8.51 13.75 6.83
CA ASN A 116 -8.03 13.72 8.22
C ASN A 116 -9.06 13.28 9.28
N ASP A 117 -10.22 12.75 8.88
CA ASP A 117 -11.26 12.26 9.81
C ASP A 117 -10.72 11.28 10.86
N SER A 118 -9.80 10.41 10.42
CA SER A 118 -9.14 9.40 11.24
C SER A 118 -7.76 9.83 11.74
N GLY A 119 -7.38 11.11 11.62
CA GLY A 119 -6.07 11.59 12.06
C GLY A 119 -4.89 11.10 11.21
N ALA A 120 -5.15 10.57 10.01
CA ALA A 120 -4.15 9.96 9.12
C ALA A 120 -3.08 10.97 8.64
N LEU A 121 -3.35 12.27 8.70
CA LEU A 121 -2.38 13.30 8.31
C LEU A 121 -1.34 13.61 9.39
N GLY A 122 -1.57 13.23 10.64
CA GLY A 122 -0.60 13.44 11.74
C GLY A 122 -0.44 14.91 12.16
N ARG A 123 -1.36 15.77 11.75
CA ARG A 123 -1.40 17.23 12.01
C ARG A 123 -2.83 17.71 12.21
N ASP A 124 -3.00 18.88 12.84
CA ASP A 124 -4.31 19.50 13.05
C ASP A 124 -4.84 20.13 11.75
N THR A 125 -6.12 19.91 11.45
CA THR A 125 -6.84 20.47 10.29
C THR A 125 -8.17 21.13 10.67
N SER A 126 -8.45 21.26 11.97
CA SER A 126 -9.71 21.79 12.49
C SER A 126 -9.89 23.30 12.29
N GLY A 127 -8.79 24.04 12.09
CA GLY A 127 -8.80 25.50 11.93
C GLY A 127 -9.02 26.01 10.50
N ALA A 128 -9.46 25.15 9.58
CA ALA A 128 -9.65 25.54 8.19
C ALA A 128 -10.79 26.56 8.04
N ALA A 129 -10.63 27.52 7.13
CA ALA A 129 -11.71 28.46 6.82
C ALA A 129 -12.89 27.68 6.22
N GLU A 130 -14.04 27.68 6.91
CA GLU A 130 -15.28 27.17 6.34
C GLU A 130 -15.73 28.14 5.25
N GLN A 131 -15.67 27.70 3.99
CA GLN A 131 -16.35 28.41 2.90
C GLN A 131 -17.83 28.07 2.99
N LEU A 132 -18.57 28.87 3.77
CA LEU A 132 -20.03 28.76 3.86
C LEU A 132 -20.63 29.26 2.55
N ARG A 133 -21.35 28.37 1.86
CA ARG A 133 -22.09 28.70 0.64
C ARG A 133 -23.27 29.62 0.99
N ASP A 134 -23.28 30.84 0.49
CA ASP A 134 -24.43 31.74 0.62
C ASP A 134 -25.59 31.18 -0.22
N MET A 135 -26.65 30.73 0.45
CA MET A 135 -27.82 30.07 -0.17
C MET A 135 -28.68 31.04 -1.01
N ASP A 136 -28.42 32.36 -0.92
CA ASP A 136 -29.19 33.42 -1.58
C ASP A 136 -28.54 33.96 -2.88
N ALA A 137 -27.38 33.44 -3.30
CA ALA A 137 -26.76 33.81 -4.57
C ALA A 137 -27.39 33.03 -5.74
N ALA A 138 -28.61 33.42 -6.12
CA ALA A 138 -29.40 32.75 -7.16
C ALA A 138 -28.86 32.90 -8.61
N ASP A 139 -27.59 33.31 -8.82
CA ASP A 139 -27.02 33.52 -10.16
C ASP A 139 -25.48 33.49 -10.22
N SER A 140 -24.81 32.80 -9.29
CA SER A 140 -23.35 32.62 -9.37
C SER A 140 -23.03 31.25 -10.01
N SER A 141 -22.46 31.30 -11.21
CA SER A 141 -21.90 30.13 -11.90
C SER A 141 -20.47 29.91 -11.41
N ASP A 142 -20.27 29.69 -10.11
CA ASP A 142 -18.95 29.90 -9.53
C ASP A 142 -18.20 28.59 -9.25
N ASP A 143 -17.42 28.17 -10.25
CA ASP A 143 -16.22 27.34 -10.09
C ASP A 143 -15.12 28.01 -9.21
N GLU A 144 -15.41 29.19 -8.63
CA GLU A 144 -14.54 29.97 -7.74
C GLU A 144 -14.78 29.66 -6.25
N ASP A 145 -15.92 29.07 -5.88
CA ASP A 145 -16.19 28.66 -4.51
C ASP A 145 -15.50 27.31 -4.22
N GLY A 146 -14.61 27.29 -3.23
CA GLY A 146 -13.94 26.07 -2.76
C GLY A 146 -14.84 25.27 -1.82
N ASP A 147 -14.98 23.97 -2.07
CA ASP A 147 -15.81 23.05 -1.29
C ASP A 147 -14.99 21.97 -0.55
N LEU A 148 -13.66 22.05 -0.64
CA LEU A 148 -12.73 21.21 0.11
C LEU A 148 -12.16 21.97 1.31
N ASN A 149 -11.86 21.22 2.38
CA ASN A 149 -11.14 21.77 3.52
C ASN A 149 -9.72 22.21 3.09
N GLU A 150 -9.42 23.50 3.19
CA GLU A 150 -8.15 24.08 2.76
C GLU A 150 -6.93 23.43 3.42
N LEU A 151 -7.00 23.13 4.72
CA LEU A 151 -5.89 22.52 5.45
C LEU A 151 -5.68 21.05 5.07
N GLU A 152 -6.71 20.36 4.60
CA GLU A 152 -6.63 18.96 4.13
C GLU A 152 -6.20 18.87 2.67
N ALA A 153 -6.73 19.76 1.83
CA ALA A 153 -6.46 19.83 0.39
C ALA A 153 -5.12 20.48 0.04
N THR A 154 -4.43 21.07 1.01
CA THR A 154 -3.13 21.73 0.82
C THR A 154 -2.02 20.91 1.50
N PRO A 155 -1.04 20.37 0.75
CA PRO A 155 0.14 19.71 1.31
C PRO A 155 0.85 20.59 2.33
N THR A 156 1.00 20.08 3.54
CA THR A 156 1.59 20.82 4.66
C THR A 156 2.56 19.93 5.44
N LYS A 157 3.68 20.49 5.90
CA LYS A 157 4.65 19.81 6.75
C LYS A 157 4.02 19.42 8.10
N LEU A 158 4.33 18.23 8.58
CA LEU A 158 4.08 17.87 9.97
C LEU A 158 4.92 18.77 10.90
N PRO A 159 4.43 19.10 12.11
CA PRO A 159 5.22 19.83 13.09
C PRO A 159 6.54 19.11 13.37
N ARG A 160 7.68 19.81 13.34
CA ARG A 160 9.01 19.17 13.50
C ARG A 160 9.14 18.43 14.83
N ASP A 161 8.48 18.89 15.89
CA ASP A 161 8.51 18.26 17.22
C ASP A 161 7.72 16.94 17.30
N SER A 162 6.92 16.62 16.27
CA SER A 162 6.10 15.40 16.25
C SER A 162 6.90 14.13 15.94
N LEU A 163 8.05 14.28 15.27
CA LEU A 163 8.91 13.19 14.84
C LEU A 163 10.37 13.53 15.16
N PRO A 164 11.24 12.55 15.43
CA PRO A 164 12.66 12.79 15.75
C PRO A 164 13.51 13.14 14.50
N LEU A 165 13.04 14.06 13.66
CA LEU A 165 13.59 14.34 12.32
C LEU A 165 14.98 14.96 12.34
N ASP A 166 15.35 15.66 13.42
CA ASP A 166 16.68 16.26 13.58
C ASP A 166 17.72 15.23 14.06
N ALA A 167 17.27 14.11 14.65
CA ALA A 167 18.14 13.07 15.20
C ALA A 167 18.24 11.84 14.29
N GLN A 168 17.22 11.58 13.46
CA GLN A 168 17.08 10.35 12.68
C GLN A 168 16.48 10.64 11.31
N LYS A 169 17.00 9.98 10.28
CA LYS A 169 16.46 10.07 8.92
C LYS A 169 15.31 9.10 8.68
N VAL A 170 14.26 9.58 8.02
CA VAL A 170 13.18 8.75 7.49
C VAL A 170 13.70 8.05 6.24
N VAL A 171 13.48 6.75 6.17
CA VAL A 171 13.97 5.89 5.08
C VAL A 171 12.83 5.29 4.26
N GLN A 172 11.62 5.23 4.82
CA GLN A 172 10.42 4.82 4.12
C GLN A 172 9.18 5.42 4.78
N LEU A 173 8.23 5.88 3.95
CA LEU A 173 6.87 6.24 4.35
C LEU A 173 5.90 5.13 3.91
N ALA A 174 4.82 4.94 4.64
CA ALA A 174 3.72 4.06 4.27
C ALA A 174 2.38 4.68 4.67
N ALA A 175 1.37 4.49 3.82
CA ALA A 175 0.02 5.00 4.03
C ALA A 175 -0.98 3.90 3.64
N THR A 176 -1.93 3.62 4.52
CA THR A 176 -3.08 2.73 4.27
C THR A 176 -4.31 3.60 3.94
N ASP A 177 -5.55 3.11 4.06
CA ASP A 177 -6.74 3.98 3.94
C ASP A 177 -6.85 4.99 5.09
N ASN A 178 -6.42 4.61 6.31
CA ASN A 178 -6.66 5.39 7.53
C ASN A 178 -5.48 5.43 8.50
N LEU A 179 -4.36 4.79 8.16
CA LEU A 179 -3.12 4.77 8.94
C LEU A 179 -1.97 5.35 8.12
N SER A 180 -1.05 6.00 8.81
CA SER A 180 0.22 6.49 8.30
C SER A 180 1.36 5.95 9.14
N CYS A 181 2.49 5.64 8.50
CA CYS A 181 3.69 5.15 9.15
C CYS A 181 4.96 5.77 8.55
N ALA A 182 5.95 6.00 9.40
CA ALA A 182 7.30 6.42 9.03
C ALA A 182 8.33 5.46 9.66
N LEU A 183 9.19 4.89 8.83
CA LEU A 183 10.33 4.08 9.23
C LEU A 183 11.60 4.95 9.26
N PHE A 184 12.36 4.84 10.33
CA PHE A 184 13.63 5.55 10.52
C PHE A 184 14.84 4.65 10.31
N GLU A 185 16.01 5.26 10.07
CA GLU A 185 17.26 4.55 9.80
C GLU A 185 17.74 3.63 10.94
N ASN A 186 17.37 3.94 12.18
CA ASN A 186 17.63 3.08 13.34
C ASN A 186 16.66 1.89 13.47
N GLY A 187 15.66 1.77 12.59
CA GLY A 187 14.63 0.75 12.62
C GLY A 187 13.44 1.07 13.53
N ASP A 188 13.38 2.26 14.14
CA ASP A 188 12.20 2.73 14.85
C ASP A 188 11.06 3.00 13.85
N VAL A 189 9.84 2.69 14.26
CA VAL A 189 8.62 2.95 13.49
C VAL A 189 7.75 3.93 14.28
N TYR A 190 7.32 5.00 13.61
CA TYR A 190 6.28 5.89 14.10
C TYR A 190 5.01 5.67 13.28
N ALA A 191 3.86 5.63 13.94
CA ALA A 191 2.57 5.49 13.26
C ALA A 191 1.51 6.42 13.87
N TRP A 192 0.51 6.76 13.06
CA TRP A 192 -0.66 7.53 13.45
C TRP A 192 -1.84 7.18 12.54
N GLY A 193 -3.04 7.56 12.93
CA GLY A 193 -4.29 7.17 12.31
C GLY A 193 -5.05 6.10 13.11
N THR A 194 -5.74 5.21 12.40
CA THR A 194 -6.42 4.04 12.97
C THR A 194 -6.58 2.94 11.91
N PHE A 195 -6.97 1.75 12.33
CA PHE A 195 -7.46 0.71 11.43
C PHE A 195 -8.98 0.65 11.48
N ARG A 196 -9.59 0.28 10.36
CA ARG A 196 -11.02 -0.02 10.25
C ARG A 196 -11.26 -1.50 10.02
N CYS A 197 -12.49 -1.91 10.28
CA CYS A 197 -13.03 -3.21 9.94
C CYS A 197 -14.41 -3.02 9.30
N ASN A 198 -15.02 -4.11 8.83
CA ASN A 198 -16.32 -4.04 8.17
C ASN A 198 -17.42 -3.40 9.04
N GLU A 199 -17.27 -3.42 10.37
CA GLU A 199 -18.22 -2.86 11.32
C GLU A 199 -17.96 -1.39 11.71
N GLY A 200 -16.84 -0.79 11.29
CA GLY A 200 -16.46 0.58 11.67
C GLY A 200 -14.98 0.71 12.05
N ILE A 201 -14.69 1.54 13.04
CA ILE A 201 -13.33 1.70 13.57
C ILE A 201 -12.95 0.45 14.35
N LEU A 202 -11.79 -0.13 14.04
CA LEU A 202 -11.22 -1.25 14.77
C LEU A 202 -10.39 -0.75 15.96
N GLY A 203 -9.55 0.26 15.73
CA GLY A 203 -8.63 0.81 16.73
C GLY A 203 -7.23 0.99 16.17
N PHE A 204 -6.33 1.58 16.97
CA PHE A 204 -4.95 1.82 16.58
C PHE A 204 -4.02 0.80 17.23
N TYR A 205 -3.89 0.82 18.56
CA TYR A 205 -2.94 -0.03 19.28
C TYR A 205 -3.57 -0.67 20.51
N GLN A 206 -3.65 -1.99 20.46
CA GLN A 206 -4.27 -2.84 21.48
C GLN A 206 -5.70 -2.36 21.85
N ASP A 207 -6.09 -2.55 23.10
CA ASP A 207 -7.25 -1.89 23.72
C ASP A 207 -6.89 -0.54 24.37
N ALA A 208 -5.66 -0.05 24.14
CA ALA A 208 -5.14 1.14 24.79
C ALA A 208 -5.40 2.43 24.01
N ILE A 209 -5.34 2.38 22.68
CA ILE A 209 -5.47 3.54 21.80
C ILE A 209 -6.39 3.17 20.64
N GLU A 210 -7.54 3.84 20.56
CA GLU A 210 -8.51 3.67 19.46
C GLU A 210 -8.14 4.52 18.23
N LEU A 211 -7.71 5.77 18.46
CA LEU A 211 -7.40 6.74 17.42
C LEU A 211 -6.16 7.54 17.81
N GLN A 212 -5.15 7.59 16.94
CA GLN A 212 -3.91 8.29 17.20
C GLN A 212 -3.74 9.46 16.21
N ARG A 213 -4.01 10.70 16.63
CA ARG A 213 -4.01 11.88 15.72
C ARG A 213 -2.63 12.47 15.43
N SER A 214 -1.61 12.12 16.20
CA SER A 214 -0.24 12.60 16.04
C SER A 214 0.74 11.42 15.95
N PRO A 215 1.90 11.58 15.31
CA PRO A 215 2.90 10.52 15.24
C PRO A 215 3.24 9.93 16.62
N TRP A 216 3.17 8.60 16.72
CA TRP A 216 3.43 7.87 17.95
C TRP A 216 4.44 6.76 17.72
N LYS A 217 5.44 6.67 18.62
CA LYS A 217 6.50 5.67 18.52
C LYS A 217 5.98 4.28 18.90
N LEU A 218 6.08 3.33 17.98
CA LEU A 218 5.73 1.93 18.26
C LEU A 218 6.70 1.30 19.26
N PRO A 219 6.20 0.56 20.27
CA PRO A 219 7.01 -0.29 21.13
C PRO A 219 7.76 -1.33 20.29
N SER A 220 9.01 -1.62 20.66
CA SER A 220 9.82 -2.62 19.96
C SER A 220 9.11 -3.98 19.96
N PHE A 221 8.92 -4.54 18.76
CA PHE A 221 8.21 -5.80 18.52
C PHE A 221 9.05 -6.86 17.78
N SER A 222 10.21 -6.48 17.24
CA SER A 222 11.17 -7.38 16.58
C SER A 222 12.45 -7.55 17.41
N GLY A 223 13.13 -8.69 17.22
CA GLY A 223 14.47 -8.93 17.74
C GLY A 223 15.58 -8.26 16.91
N GLY A 224 15.25 -7.68 15.76
CA GLY A 224 16.15 -6.93 14.88
C GLY A 224 15.55 -5.58 14.46
N ARG A 225 16.29 -4.83 13.63
CA ARG A 225 15.80 -3.58 13.04
C ARG A 225 14.80 -3.87 11.92
N ILE A 226 13.72 -3.08 11.87
CA ILE A 226 12.80 -3.06 10.74
C ILE A 226 13.50 -2.42 9.54
N VAL A 227 13.35 -3.03 8.36
CA VAL A 227 14.00 -2.62 7.12
C VAL A 227 13.03 -2.27 6.00
N GLN A 228 11.79 -2.77 6.05
CA GLN A 228 10.77 -2.50 5.05
C GLN A 228 9.36 -2.52 5.68
N MET A 229 8.47 -1.69 5.14
CA MET A 229 7.03 -1.69 5.40
C MET A 229 6.24 -1.97 4.12
N ALA A 230 5.08 -2.62 4.22
CA ALA A 230 4.14 -2.77 3.11
C ALA A 230 2.70 -2.50 3.60
N PRO A 231 2.12 -1.33 3.27
CA PRO A 231 0.75 -1.00 3.65
C PRO A 231 -0.26 -1.74 2.76
N GLY A 232 -1.35 -2.22 3.37
CA GLY A 232 -2.58 -2.59 2.68
C GLY A 232 -3.69 -1.57 2.95
N LYS A 233 -4.96 -2.01 3.01
CA LYS A 233 -6.10 -1.12 3.28
C LYS A 233 -6.21 -0.75 4.76
N ASP A 234 -6.34 -1.79 5.58
CA ASP A 234 -6.53 -1.70 7.03
C ASP A 234 -5.54 -2.60 7.76
N HIS A 235 -4.42 -2.93 7.12
CA HIS A 235 -3.30 -3.61 7.75
C HIS A 235 -1.98 -3.11 7.17
N ILE A 236 -0.90 -3.42 7.87
CA ILE A 236 0.46 -3.12 7.44
C ILE A 236 1.37 -4.28 7.82
N LEU A 237 2.29 -4.60 6.92
CA LEU A 237 3.35 -5.58 7.15
C LEU A 237 4.67 -4.89 7.45
N PHE A 238 5.49 -5.54 8.26
CA PHE A 238 6.86 -5.12 8.56
C PHE A 238 7.82 -6.29 8.30
N LEU A 239 8.97 -5.98 7.73
CA LEU A 239 10.07 -6.91 7.53
C LEU A 239 11.27 -6.46 8.36
N ASP A 240 11.89 -7.39 9.08
CA ASP A 240 13.13 -7.11 9.81
C ASP A 240 14.40 -7.57 9.06
N GLU A 241 15.55 -7.16 9.60
CA GLU A 241 16.87 -7.49 9.05
C GLU A 241 17.18 -9.00 9.00
N HIS A 242 16.44 -9.80 9.75
CA HIS A 242 16.56 -11.25 9.84
C HIS A 242 15.62 -12.00 8.87
N GLY A 243 14.74 -11.27 8.18
CA GLY A 243 13.78 -11.84 7.26
C GLY A 243 12.49 -12.35 7.91
N VAL A 244 12.16 -11.91 9.12
CA VAL A 244 10.90 -12.23 9.80
C VAL A 244 9.84 -11.19 9.43
N VAL A 245 8.64 -11.67 9.08
CA VAL A 245 7.50 -10.80 8.75
C VAL A 245 6.57 -10.65 9.94
N TYR A 246 6.16 -9.42 10.19
CA TYR A 246 5.19 -9.02 11.21
C TYR A 246 3.99 -8.38 10.53
N ALA A 247 2.80 -8.57 11.09
CA ALA A 247 1.57 -7.95 10.61
C ALA A 247 0.82 -7.23 11.73
N TRP A 248 0.18 -6.11 11.40
CA TRP A 248 -0.60 -5.27 12.31
C TRP A 248 -1.84 -4.71 11.60
N GLY A 249 -2.98 -4.65 12.30
CA GLY A 249 -4.23 -4.08 11.79
C GLY A 249 -5.40 -5.07 11.76
N ASN A 250 -6.30 -4.91 10.80
CA ASN A 250 -7.44 -5.78 10.54
C ASN A 250 -7.00 -7.16 10.04
N GLY A 251 -7.76 -8.20 10.40
CA GLY A 251 -7.46 -9.59 10.07
C GLY A 251 -8.66 -10.41 9.64
N GLN A 252 -9.77 -9.75 9.26
CA GLN A 252 -11.02 -10.42 8.86
C GLN A 252 -10.88 -11.29 7.61
N GLN A 253 -9.93 -10.97 6.73
CA GLN A 253 -9.63 -11.66 5.48
C GLN A 253 -8.32 -12.47 5.56
N TYR A 254 -7.79 -12.75 6.76
CA TYR A 254 -6.51 -13.43 7.00
C TYR A 254 -5.26 -12.68 6.51
N GLN A 255 -5.35 -11.39 6.19
CA GLN A 255 -4.20 -10.55 5.80
C GLN A 255 -3.07 -10.51 6.84
N LEU A 256 -3.35 -10.82 8.11
CA LEU A 256 -2.34 -10.92 9.18
C LEU A 256 -1.57 -12.26 9.21
N GLY A 257 -1.85 -13.20 8.30
CA GLY A 257 -1.23 -14.53 8.25
C GLY A 257 -1.61 -15.44 9.43
N ARG A 258 -2.60 -15.04 10.23
CA ARG A 258 -3.08 -15.77 11.42
C ARG A 258 -4.57 -15.53 11.65
N LYS A 259 -5.25 -16.52 12.24
CA LYS A 259 -6.64 -16.38 12.65
C LYS A 259 -6.77 -15.53 13.92
N ILE A 260 -7.60 -14.49 13.86
CA ILE A 260 -7.95 -13.66 15.03
C ILE A 260 -9.31 -14.11 15.57
N MET A 261 -9.38 -14.41 16.86
CA MET A 261 -10.67 -14.62 17.51
C MET A 261 -11.27 -13.26 17.92
N GLU A 262 -12.59 -13.13 17.78
CA GLU A 262 -13.32 -11.89 18.07
C GLU A 262 -13.02 -11.30 19.45
N ARG A 263 -13.14 -12.10 20.50
CA ARG A 263 -12.84 -11.73 21.90
C ARG A 263 -11.41 -11.29 22.18
N SER A 264 -10.51 -11.43 21.22
CA SER A 264 -9.09 -11.09 21.32
C SER A 264 -8.63 -10.08 20.26
N ARG A 265 -9.57 -9.57 19.45
CA ARG A 265 -9.28 -8.69 18.31
C ARG A 265 -8.43 -7.50 18.75
N LEU A 266 -8.93 -6.71 19.71
CA LEU A 266 -8.20 -5.56 20.27
C LEU A 266 -6.94 -5.96 21.03
N ARG A 267 -6.98 -6.96 21.91
CA ARG A 267 -5.80 -7.38 22.70
C ARG A 267 -4.61 -7.85 21.85
N THR A 268 -4.85 -8.24 20.59
CA THR A 268 -3.79 -8.67 19.65
C THR A 268 -3.59 -7.71 18.47
N LEU A 269 -4.12 -6.49 18.60
CA LEU A 269 -3.96 -5.37 17.66
C LEU A 269 -2.62 -4.66 17.89
N ASP A 270 -1.54 -5.41 17.71
CA ASP A 270 -0.16 -4.98 17.78
C ASP A 270 0.66 -5.77 16.75
N PRO A 271 1.81 -5.25 16.28
CA PRO A 271 2.64 -5.96 15.31
C PRO A 271 3.12 -7.31 15.85
N ARG A 272 2.79 -8.39 15.13
CA ARG A 272 3.11 -9.76 15.55
C ARG A 272 3.60 -10.60 14.39
N ALA A 273 4.64 -11.40 14.64
CA ALA A 273 5.08 -12.43 13.72
C ALA A 273 4.06 -13.58 13.65
N PHE A 274 3.93 -14.17 12.46
CA PHE A 274 3.01 -15.28 12.20
C PHE A 274 3.72 -16.54 11.68
N GLY A 275 5.05 -16.61 11.83
CA GLY A 275 5.84 -17.80 11.50
C GLY A 275 6.38 -17.84 10.07
N LEU A 276 6.36 -16.71 9.35
CA LEU A 276 7.01 -16.55 8.05
C LEU A 276 8.40 -15.92 8.25
N ASP A 277 9.45 -16.66 7.87
CA ASP A 277 10.86 -16.25 7.94
C ASP A 277 11.59 -16.46 6.61
N GLY A 278 12.86 -16.01 6.52
CA GLY A 278 13.64 -16.12 5.28
C GLY A 278 13.18 -15.19 4.16
N VAL A 279 12.46 -14.11 4.48
CA VAL A 279 11.88 -13.18 3.51
C VAL A 279 12.87 -12.06 3.17
N LYS A 280 12.96 -11.71 1.88
CA LYS A 280 13.76 -10.59 1.36
C LYS A 280 12.93 -9.37 0.94
N TYR A 281 11.67 -9.55 0.62
CA TYR A 281 10.82 -8.44 0.18
C TYR A 281 9.36 -8.73 0.52
N ILE A 282 8.66 -7.71 0.99
CA ILE A 282 7.22 -7.76 1.26
C ILE A 282 6.47 -6.75 0.39
N ALA A 283 5.25 -7.09 0.03
CA ALA A 283 4.30 -6.22 -0.63
C ALA A 283 2.88 -6.56 -0.16
N SER A 284 1.93 -5.66 -0.36
CA SER A 284 0.54 -5.87 0.01
C SER A 284 -0.38 -5.27 -1.04
N GLY A 285 -1.53 -5.91 -1.26
CA GLY A 285 -2.73 -5.25 -1.78
C GLY A 285 -3.62 -4.80 -0.63
N GLU A 286 -4.89 -4.53 -0.90
CA GLU A 286 -5.81 -4.05 0.13
C GLU A 286 -6.06 -5.09 1.23
N ASN A 287 -6.40 -6.32 0.84
CA ASN A 287 -6.81 -7.40 1.76
C ASN A 287 -6.02 -8.70 1.55
N HIS A 288 -4.97 -8.68 0.73
CA HIS A 288 -4.05 -9.78 0.47
C HIS A 288 -2.60 -9.28 0.51
N SER A 289 -1.67 -10.21 0.65
CA SER A 289 -0.30 -9.91 1.02
C SER A 289 0.68 -10.85 0.34
N PHE A 290 1.90 -10.36 0.13
CA PHE A 290 2.96 -11.07 -0.57
C PHE A 290 4.28 -11.03 0.20
N ALA A 291 5.05 -12.10 0.06
CA ALA A 291 6.42 -12.19 0.56
C ALA A 291 7.30 -12.96 -0.42
N LEU A 292 8.40 -12.35 -0.84
CA LEU A 292 9.44 -12.98 -1.65
C LEU A 292 10.53 -13.53 -0.73
N ALA A 293 10.69 -14.85 -0.73
CA ALA A 293 11.72 -15.53 0.05
C ALA A 293 13.12 -15.37 -0.56
N ASP A 294 14.15 -15.62 0.25
CA ASP A 294 15.55 -15.51 -0.15
C ASP A 294 15.98 -16.47 -1.26
N ASP A 295 15.26 -17.58 -1.39
CA ASP A 295 15.37 -18.63 -2.41
C ASP A 295 14.64 -18.27 -3.73
N GLY A 296 13.94 -17.13 -3.78
CA GLY A 296 13.24 -16.62 -4.96
C GLY A 296 11.77 -17.05 -5.06
N ARG A 297 11.25 -17.86 -4.14
CA ARG A 297 9.83 -18.23 -4.13
C ARG A 297 8.97 -17.07 -3.65
N LEU A 298 7.86 -16.85 -4.34
CA LEU A 298 6.87 -15.85 -3.97
C LEU A 298 5.70 -16.51 -3.23
N PHE A 299 5.38 -16.02 -2.04
CA PHE A 299 4.23 -16.46 -1.25
C PHE A 299 3.15 -15.38 -1.24
N ALA A 300 1.89 -15.81 -1.22
CA ALA A 300 0.72 -14.95 -1.05
C ALA A 300 -0.23 -15.49 0.02
N TRP A 301 -0.97 -14.60 0.68
CA TRP A 301 -2.04 -14.96 1.62
C TRP A 301 -3.08 -13.83 1.73
N GLY A 302 -4.23 -14.11 2.35
CA GLY A 302 -5.33 -13.16 2.54
C GLY A 302 -6.52 -13.43 1.62
N LEU A 303 -7.23 -12.39 1.21
CA LEU A 303 -8.40 -12.49 0.33
C LEU A 303 -8.04 -13.01 -1.07
N ASN A 304 -8.85 -13.93 -1.61
CA ASN A 304 -8.57 -14.55 -2.91
C ASN A 304 -9.83 -14.86 -3.76
N GLN A 305 -10.92 -14.15 -3.52
CA GLN A 305 -12.20 -14.38 -4.21
C GLN A 305 -12.17 -14.15 -5.73
N PHE A 306 -11.16 -13.43 -6.25
CA PHE A 306 -10.92 -13.26 -7.68
C PHE A 306 -9.59 -13.91 -8.12
N GLY A 307 -8.97 -14.74 -7.30
CA GLY A 307 -7.66 -15.33 -7.62
C GLY A 307 -6.50 -14.33 -7.55
N GLN A 308 -6.66 -13.20 -6.86
CA GLN A 308 -5.63 -12.15 -6.74
C GLN A 308 -4.39 -12.56 -5.94
N CYS A 309 -4.37 -13.74 -5.31
CA CYS A 309 -3.18 -14.35 -4.73
C CYS A 309 -2.40 -15.22 -5.73
N GLY A 310 -2.97 -15.62 -6.87
CA GLY A 310 -2.23 -16.35 -7.91
C GLY A 310 -1.85 -17.79 -7.55
N ILE A 311 -2.55 -18.43 -6.60
CA ILE A 311 -2.16 -19.73 -6.02
C ILE A 311 -2.92 -20.95 -6.58
N SER A 312 -4.03 -20.74 -7.29
CA SER A 312 -4.88 -21.81 -7.81
C SER A 312 -5.66 -21.30 -9.01
N SER A 313 -5.98 -22.19 -9.95
CA SER A 313 -6.93 -21.90 -11.03
C SER A 313 -8.39 -21.87 -10.56
N ASP A 314 -8.67 -22.50 -9.42
CA ASP A 314 -10.01 -22.61 -8.87
C ASP A 314 -10.38 -21.33 -8.12
N VAL A 315 -11.42 -20.66 -8.61
CA VAL A 315 -11.96 -19.42 -8.01
C VAL A 315 -13.27 -19.74 -7.35
N GLU A 316 -13.35 -19.45 -6.05
CA GLU A 316 -14.56 -19.60 -5.24
C GLU A 316 -14.89 -18.27 -4.56
N ASP A 317 -16.19 -17.98 -4.45
CA ASP A 317 -16.66 -16.79 -3.75
C ASP A 317 -16.26 -16.83 -2.26
N GLY A 318 -15.77 -15.71 -1.74
CA GLY A 318 -15.25 -15.62 -0.37
C GLY A 318 -13.99 -16.46 -0.10
N ALA A 319 -13.30 -16.95 -1.12
CA ALA A 319 -12.06 -17.70 -0.95
C ALA A 319 -11.00 -16.86 -0.19
N MET A 320 -10.34 -17.51 0.77
CA MET A 320 -9.28 -16.92 1.58
C MET A 320 -8.11 -17.88 1.70
N VAL A 321 -6.90 -17.35 1.55
CA VAL A 321 -5.65 -18.05 1.70
C VAL A 321 -5.14 -17.81 3.12
N THR A 322 -5.39 -18.78 4.00
CA THR A 322 -5.18 -18.60 5.45
C THR A 322 -3.73 -18.70 5.91
N VAL A 323 -2.85 -19.27 5.08
CA VAL A 323 -1.42 -19.44 5.33
C VAL A 323 -0.64 -19.01 4.09
N PRO A 324 0.56 -18.43 4.23
CA PRO A 324 1.42 -18.10 3.09
C PRO A 324 1.58 -19.31 2.15
N THR A 325 1.09 -19.17 0.92
CA THR A 325 1.05 -20.23 -0.09
C THR A 325 1.79 -19.75 -1.33
N GLU A 326 2.56 -20.64 -1.95
CA GLU A 326 3.40 -20.29 -3.10
C GLU A 326 2.54 -19.88 -4.30
N VAL A 327 2.89 -18.74 -4.90
CA VAL A 327 2.26 -18.21 -6.11
C VAL A 327 2.74 -19.03 -7.31
N LEU A 328 1.83 -19.35 -8.22
CA LEU A 328 2.10 -20.17 -9.40
C LEU A 328 2.81 -19.38 -10.52
N LEU A 329 3.98 -18.81 -10.20
CA LEU A 329 4.84 -18.16 -11.18
C LEU A 329 5.56 -19.20 -12.05
N PRO A 330 5.80 -18.91 -13.35
CA PRO A 330 6.64 -19.77 -14.18
C PRO A 330 8.08 -19.89 -13.62
N PRO A 331 8.75 -21.05 -13.75
CA PRO A 331 10.03 -21.33 -13.07
C PRO A 331 11.19 -20.36 -13.34
N ASP A 332 11.23 -19.71 -14.50
CA ASP A 332 12.31 -18.81 -14.91
C ASP A 332 12.07 -17.35 -14.51
N VAL A 333 10.94 -17.05 -13.84
CA VAL A 333 10.56 -15.69 -13.49
C VAL A 333 11.31 -15.21 -12.25
N LYS A 334 12.11 -14.15 -12.42
CA LYS A 334 12.75 -13.43 -11.31
C LYS A 334 11.95 -12.19 -10.97
N VAL A 335 11.33 -12.20 -9.80
CA VAL A 335 10.57 -11.07 -9.26
C VAL A 335 11.52 -9.93 -8.88
N ASP A 336 11.14 -8.71 -9.26
CA ASP A 336 11.79 -7.45 -8.87
C ASP A 336 10.95 -6.73 -7.81
N SER A 337 9.69 -6.45 -8.12
CA SER A 337 8.75 -5.77 -7.23
C SER A 337 7.30 -6.19 -7.50
N ILE A 338 6.41 -5.89 -6.57
CA ILE A 338 5.00 -6.29 -6.63
C ILE A 338 4.15 -5.09 -6.22
N ALA A 339 3.08 -4.83 -6.97
CA ALA A 339 2.00 -3.97 -6.53
C ALA A 339 0.67 -4.71 -6.64
N ALA A 340 -0.27 -4.39 -5.77
CA ALA A 340 -1.58 -5.01 -5.79
C ALA A 340 -2.65 -4.01 -5.32
N GLY A 341 -3.84 -4.15 -5.90
CA GLY A 341 -5.01 -3.35 -5.55
C GLY A 341 -5.95 -4.10 -4.61
N GLU A 342 -7.26 -3.89 -4.78
CA GLU A 342 -8.27 -4.61 -4.00
C GLU A 342 -8.41 -6.07 -4.44
N HIS A 343 -8.45 -6.26 -5.76
CA HIS A 343 -8.83 -7.52 -6.37
C HIS A 343 -7.89 -7.96 -7.50
N HIS A 344 -6.75 -7.30 -7.67
CA HIS A 344 -5.73 -7.64 -8.66
C HIS A 344 -4.32 -7.46 -8.12
N SER A 345 -3.38 -8.09 -8.80
CA SER A 345 -1.96 -8.11 -8.46
C SER A 345 -1.12 -8.04 -9.71
N ILE A 346 0.02 -7.36 -9.59
CA ILE A 346 1.00 -7.14 -10.65
C ILE A 346 2.38 -7.49 -10.10
N VAL A 347 3.04 -8.43 -10.76
CA VAL A 347 4.42 -8.81 -10.49
C VAL A 347 5.29 -8.22 -11.59
N LEU A 348 6.21 -7.33 -11.21
CA LEU A 348 7.28 -6.85 -12.06
C LEU A 348 8.47 -7.79 -11.96
N THR A 349 9.01 -8.15 -13.11
CA THR A 349 10.21 -8.99 -13.20
C THR A 349 11.47 -8.16 -13.42
N GLN A 350 12.63 -8.72 -13.10
CA GLN A 350 13.94 -8.07 -13.36
C GLN A 350 14.17 -7.77 -14.85
N ASP A 351 13.56 -8.56 -15.74
CA ASP A 351 13.61 -8.35 -17.20
C ASP A 351 12.67 -7.24 -17.68
N GLY A 352 11.88 -6.64 -16.78
CA GLY A 352 10.91 -5.59 -17.06
C GLY A 352 9.59 -6.08 -17.66
N ASP A 353 9.32 -7.38 -17.60
CA ASP A 353 8.00 -7.94 -17.94
C ASP A 353 7.04 -7.83 -16.75
N LEU A 354 5.74 -7.70 -17.07
CA LEU A 354 4.65 -7.70 -16.09
C LEU A 354 3.86 -8.99 -16.16
N TYR A 355 3.60 -9.59 -15.00
CA TYR A 355 2.62 -10.66 -14.82
C TYR A 355 1.45 -10.12 -14.00
N THR A 356 0.22 -10.31 -14.49
CA THR A 356 -1.00 -9.86 -13.81
C THR A 356 -1.94 -11.01 -13.53
N PHE A 357 -2.71 -10.88 -12.45
CA PHE A 357 -3.71 -11.85 -12.03
C PHE A 357 -4.71 -11.19 -11.07
N GLY A 358 -5.92 -11.75 -10.99
CA GLY A 358 -7.05 -11.19 -10.26
C GLY A 358 -8.21 -10.81 -11.18
N ARG A 359 -8.99 -9.81 -10.77
CA ARG A 359 -10.27 -9.39 -11.37
C ARG A 359 -10.11 -8.79 -12.78
N LEU A 360 -11.14 -9.00 -13.60
CA LEU A 360 -11.26 -8.52 -14.98
C LEU A 360 -12.44 -7.56 -15.20
N ASP A 361 -13.31 -7.37 -14.20
CA ASP A 361 -14.58 -6.66 -14.37
C ASP A 361 -14.41 -5.21 -14.82
N MET A 362 -13.37 -4.53 -14.33
CA MET A 362 -12.99 -3.16 -14.67
C MET A 362 -11.62 -3.15 -15.35
N PHE A 363 -11.27 -4.25 -16.01
CA PHE A 363 -9.99 -4.48 -16.70
C PHE A 363 -8.73 -4.32 -15.83
N GLU A 364 -8.82 -4.58 -14.53
CA GLU A 364 -7.71 -4.37 -13.60
C GLU A 364 -6.47 -5.21 -13.95
N ALA A 365 -6.67 -6.40 -14.53
CA ALA A 365 -5.58 -7.26 -14.99
C ALA A 365 -4.85 -6.73 -16.24
N GLY A 366 -5.43 -5.81 -17.02
CA GLY A 366 -4.76 -5.23 -18.19
C GLY A 366 -4.54 -6.19 -19.36
N ILE A 367 -5.34 -7.26 -19.45
CA ILE A 367 -5.25 -8.28 -20.50
C ILE A 367 -6.38 -8.06 -21.49
N SER A 368 -6.07 -8.04 -22.78
CA SER A 368 -7.11 -7.97 -23.83
C SER A 368 -7.93 -9.25 -23.86
N ALA A 369 -9.23 -9.15 -24.13
CA ALA A 369 -10.15 -10.27 -24.22
C ALA A 369 -9.70 -11.37 -25.21
N ASP A 370 -8.97 -10.99 -26.27
CA ASP A 370 -8.41 -11.92 -27.26
C ASP A 370 -7.22 -12.75 -26.72
N ASP A 371 -6.59 -12.27 -25.64
CA ASP A 371 -5.39 -12.86 -25.03
C ASP A 371 -5.67 -13.58 -23.69
N TYR A 372 -6.94 -13.74 -23.31
CA TYR A 372 -7.31 -14.43 -22.07
C TYR A 372 -6.77 -15.87 -22.02
N PRO A 373 -6.06 -16.26 -20.94
CA PRO A 373 -5.55 -17.62 -20.79
C PRO A 373 -6.68 -18.63 -20.57
N GLU A 374 -6.42 -19.90 -20.83
CA GLU A 374 -7.39 -20.99 -20.58
C GLU A 374 -7.81 -21.08 -19.11
N SER A 375 -6.94 -20.65 -18.18
CA SER A 375 -7.22 -20.60 -16.75
C SER A 375 -8.18 -19.48 -16.34
N THR A 376 -8.67 -18.66 -17.26
CA THR A 376 -9.62 -17.57 -16.98
C THR A 376 -10.91 -18.12 -16.40
N TYR A 377 -11.27 -17.63 -15.22
CA TYR A 377 -12.52 -18.00 -14.58
C TYR A 377 -13.69 -17.27 -15.24
N ARG A 378 -14.72 -18.05 -15.59
CA ARG A 378 -15.99 -17.56 -16.13
C ARG A 378 -17.12 -17.92 -15.18
N ASP A 379 -18.02 -16.97 -14.94
CA ASP A 379 -19.18 -17.21 -14.08
C ASP A 379 -20.26 -18.05 -14.79
N ALA A 380 -21.38 -18.28 -14.09
CA ALA A 380 -22.51 -19.05 -14.61
C ALA A 380 -23.13 -18.47 -15.90
N HIS A 381 -22.87 -17.21 -16.23
CA HIS A 381 -23.33 -16.55 -17.45
C HIS A 381 -22.27 -16.55 -18.56
N GLY A 382 -21.11 -17.19 -18.34
CA GLY A 382 -20.00 -17.25 -19.30
C GLY A 382 -19.14 -15.97 -19.36
N LYS A 383 -19.44 -14.96 -18.52
CA LYS A 383 -18.65 -13.73 -18.45
C LYS A 383 -17.31 -14.04 -17.77
N ALA A 384 -16.21 -13.61 -18.38
CA ALA A 384 -14.89 -13.68 -17.75
C ALA A 384 -14.85 -12.71 -16.55
N ARG A 385 -14.50 -13.20 -15.37
CA ARG A 385 -14.51 -12.41 -14.12
C ARG A 385 -13.12 -12.23 -13.54
N SER A 386 -12.22 -13.19 -13.77
CA SER A 386 -10.85 -13.12 -13.27
C SER A 386 -9.88 -14.00 -14.02
N VAL A 387 -8.60 -13.63 -13.93
CA VAL A 387 -7.45 -14.45 -14.33
C VAL A 387 -6.71 -14.87 -13.05
N PRO A 388 -6.95 -16.08 -12.52
CA PRO A 388 -6.48 -16.47 -11.19
C PRO A 388 -5.04 -16.98 -11.14
N VAL A 389 -4.35 -17.03 -12.28
CA VAL A 389 -2.96 -17.49 -12.41
C VAL A 389 -2.12 -16.38 -13.03
N PRO A 390 -0.89 -16.11 -12.53
CA PRO A 390 -0.03 -15.06 -13.07
C PRO A 390 0.15 -15.17 -14.58
N THR A 391 -0.29 -14.15 -15.31
CA THR A 391 -0.31 -14.13 -16.78
C THR A 391 0.52 -12.98 -17.30
N LYS A 392 1.46 -13.28 -18.20
CA LYS A 392 2.37 -12.28 -18.78
C LYS A 392 1.63 -11.36 -19.75
N LEU A 393 1.75 -10.05 -19.56
CA LEU A 393 1.28 -9.06 -20.52
C LEU A 393 2.18 -9.03 -21.77
N LYS A 394 1.57 -9.02 -22.95
CA LYS A 394 2.26 -9.06 -24.25
C LYS A 394 2.19 -7.70 -24.95
N GLY A 395 3.12 -7.45 -25.89
CA GLY A 395 3.07 -6.25 -26.74
C GLY A 395 3.40 -4.93 -26.04
N LEU A 396 3.97 -4.98 -24.83
CA LEU A 396 4.28 -3.80 -24.02
C LEU A 396 5.78 -3.50 -23.96
N PRO A 397 6.18 -2.25 -23.66
CA PRO A 397 7.57 -1.93 -23.37
C PRO A 397 8.03 -2.63 -22.07
N LYS A 398 9.34 -2.56 -21.81
CA LYS A 398 9.91 -3.02 -20.55
C LYS A 398 9.71 -1.97 -19.46
N PHE A 399 9.29 -2.40 -18.28
CA PHE A 399 8.99 -1.54 -17.13
C PHE A 399 10.11 -1.56 -16.08
N LYS A 400 10.11 -0.54 -15.23
CA LYS A 400 11.04 -0.37 -14.09
C LYS A 400 10.35 -0.12 -12.74
N ALA A 401 9.06 0.26 -12.76
CA ALA A 401 8.26 0.49 -11.55
C ALA A 401 6.79 0.25 -11.86
N VAL A 402 6.01 -0.15 -10.85
CA VAL A 402 4.57 -0.38 -10.96
C VAL A 402 3.88 0.07 -9.67
N ALA A 403 2.63 0.52 -9.79
CA ALA A 403 1.74 0.79 -8.68
C ALA A 403 0.32 0.33 -9.03
N ALA A 404 -0.47 0.00 -8.01
CA ALA A 404 -1.86 -0.40 -8.15
C ALA A 404 -2.69 0.34 -7.09
N GLY A 405 -3.79 0.95 -7.53
CA GLY A 405 -4.83 1.48 -6.64
C GLY A 405 -5.91 0.43 -6.44
N SER A 406 -7.09 0.82 -5.96
CA SER A 406 -8.18 -0.14 -5.72
C SER A 406 -8.54 -0.94 -6.97
N HIS A 407 -8.73 -0.25 -8.12
CA HIS A 407 -9.16 -0.86 -9.38
C HIS A 407 -8.43 -0.34 -10.63
N HIS A 408 -7.37 0.45 -10.47
CA HIS A 408 -6.54 0.94 -11.57
C HIS A 408 -5.07 0.68 -11.29
N SER A 409 -4.26 0.78 -12.33
CA SER A 409 -2.83 0.47 -12.24
C SER A 409 -2.00 1.42 -13.06
N LEU A 410 -0.77 1.62 -12.63
CA LEU A 410 0.26 2.39 -13.32
C LEU A 410 1.53 1.55 -13.46
N ALA A 411 2.19 1.66 -14.60
CA ALA A 411 3.51 1.11 -14.81
C ALA A 411 4.41 2.12 -15.53
N VAL A 412 5.65 2.26 -15.05
CA VAL A 412 6.63 3.18 -15.62
C VAL A 412 7.59 2.39 -16.50
N ALA A 413 7.57 2.69 -17.79
CA ALA A 413 8.50 2.11 -18.76
C ALA A 413 9.94 2.54 -18.47
N ARG A 414 10.93 1.77 -18.93
CA ARG A 414 12.36 2.08 -18.73
C ARG A 414 12.78 3.45 -19.28
N ASN A 415 12.08 3.95 -20.29
CA ASN A 415 12.25 5.29 -20.86
C ASN A 415 11.57 6.42 -20.05
N GLY A 416 10.98 6.11 -18.89
CA GLY A 416 10.36 7.07 -17.98
C GLY A 416 8.92 7.45 -18.33
N ILE A 417 8.28 6.79 -19.30
CA ILE A 417 6.89 7.04 -19.69
C ILE A 417 5.93 6.20 -18.83
N ILE A 418 4.81 6.78 -18.40
CA ILE A 418 3.77 6.07 -17.65
C ILE A 418 2.76 5.41 -18.61
N TYR A 419 2.38 4.18 -18.28
CA TYR A 419 1.24 3.47 -18.84
C TYR A 419 0.21 3.23 -17.74
N SER A 420 -1.07 3.38 -18.06
CA SER A 420 -2.18 3.18 -17.12
C SER A 420 -3.29 2.34 -17.73
N TRP A 421 -4.02 1.64 -16.86
CA TRP A 421 -5.18 0.82 -17.24
C TRP A 421 -6.08 0.54 -16.03
N GLY A 422 -7.23 -0.08 -16.28
CA GLY A 422 -8.23 -0.42 -15.28
C GLY A 422 -9.38 0.58 -15.23
N PHE A 423 -9.98 0.75 -14.05
CA PHE A 423 -11.18 1.56 -13.84
C PHE A 423 -10.99 3.04 -14.23
N GLY A 424 -11.90 3.56 -15.07
CA GLY A 424 -11.75 4.85 -15.72
C GLY A 424 -12.62 5.99 -15.18
N GLU A 425 -13.73 5.70 -14.48
CA GLU A 425 -14.76 6.70 -14.17
C GLU A 425 -14.27 7.83 -13.25
N THR A 426 -13.30 7.55 -12.37
CA THR A 426 -12.66 8.54 -11.49
C THR A 426 -11.46 9.23 -12.13
N TYR A 427 -11.19 8.96 -13.41
CA TYR A 427 -10.03 9.46 -14.15
C TYR A 427 -8.67 9.13 -13.54
N ALA A 428 -8.59 8.17 -12.60
CA ALA A 428 -7.35 7.77 -11.95
C ALA A 428 -6.31 7.17 -12.92
N VAL A 429 -6.75 6.75 -14.12
CA VAL A 429 -5.90 6.37 -15.25
C VAL A 429 -5.26 7.56 -15.99
N GLY A 430 -5.79 8.78 -15.88
CA GLY A 430 -5.15 9.99 -16.41
C GLY A 430 -5.14 10.13 -17.95
N LEU A 431 -6.02 9.42 -18.66
CA LEU A 431 -6.00 9.31 -20.13
C LEU A 431 -6.89 10.33 -20.86
N GLY A 432 -7.56 11.23 -20.14
CA GLY A 432 -8.39 12.29 -20.70
C GLY A 432 -9.88 12.14 -20.37
N PRO A 433 -10.75 12.88 -21.07
CA PRO A 433 -12.10 13.14 -20.60
C PRO A 433 -13.10 11.98 -20.77
N ALA A 434 -12.73 10.90 -21.47
CA ALA A 434 -13.65 9.80 -21.77
C ALA A 434 -14.19 9.11 -20.51
N GLY A 435 -13.36 8.93 -19.48
CA GLY A 435 -13.75 8.27 -18.24
C GLY A 435 -14.14 6.78 -18.40
N GLU A 436 -13.82 6.18 -19.55
CA GLU A 436 -14.08 4.77 -19.84
C GLU A 436 -12.98 3.89 -19.24
N ASP A 437 -13.36 2.68 -18.84
CA ASP A 437 -12.40 1.67 -18.38
C ASP A 437 -11.41 1.32 -19.50
N VAL A 438 -10.16 1.12 -19.10
CA VAL A 438 -9.04 0.97 -20.03
C VAL A 438 -8.55 -0.46 -19.99
N GLU A 439 -8.81 -1.19 -21.08
CA GLU A 439 -8.60 -2.64 -21.16
C GLU A 439 -7.14 -3.07 -21.03
N VAL A 440 -6.23 -2.32 -21.64
CA VAL A 440 -4.81 -2.66 -21.74
C VAL A 440 -3.94 -1.48 -21.33
N PRO A 441 -2.71 -1.71 -20.82
CA PRO A 441 -1.79 -0.63 -20.46
C PRO A 441 -1.61 0.35 -21.61
N THR A 442 -2.09 1.57 -21.40
CA THR A 442 -2.13 2.62 -22.41
C THR A 442 -1.26 3.78 -21.97
N ARG A 443 -0.46 4.30 -22.90
CA ARG A 443 0.48 5.39 -22.62
C ARG A 443 -0.26 6.66 -22.19
N ILE A 444 0.13 7.22 -21.05
CA ILE A 444 -0.27 8.57 -20.67
C ILE A 444 0.56 9.58 -21.47
N LYS A 445 -0.12 10.42 -22.26
CA LYS A 445 0.50 11.51 -23.03
C LYS A 445 -0.21 12.83 -22.72
N ASN A 446 0.52 13.78 -22.13
CA ASN A 446 0.09 15.16 -21.98
C ASN A 446 1.32 16.09 -21.90
N THR A 447 1.08 17.39 -22.08
CA THR A 447 2.14 18.41 -22.08
C THR A 447 2.91 18.47 -20.76
N ALA A 448 2.29 18.12 -19.62
CA ALA A 448 2.95 18.21 -18.32
C ALA A 448 4.00 17.11 -18.10
N THR A 449 3.82 15.90 -18.65
CA THR A 449 4.73 14.77 -18.39
C THR A 449 5.45 14.26 -19.63
N GLN A 450 5.19 14.79 -20.82
CA GLN A 450 5.80 14.30 -22.06
C GLN A 450 7.33 14.43 -22.11
N ASP A 451 7.90 15.40 -21.38
CA ASP A 451 9.34 15.67 -21.30
C ASP A 451 9.93 15.27 -19.93
N GLU A 452 9.13 14.57 -19.12
CA GLU A 452 9.50 14.12 -17.78
C GLU A 452 9.96 12.67 -17.79
N SER A 453 10.99 12.34 -17.03
CA SER A 453 11.39 10.97 -16.73
C SER A 453 10.82 10.59 -15.38
N ILE A 454 9.73 9.83 -15.39
CA ILE A 454 9.05 9.41 -14.16
C ILE A 454 9.90 8.37 -13.43
N ILE A 455 10.03 8.55 -12.12
CA ILE A 455 10.82 7.70 -11.22
C ILE A 455 9.89 6.86 -10.36
N PHE A 456 8.96 7.51 -9.66
CA PHE A 456 8.02 6.86 -8.76
C PHE A 456 6.58 7.12 -9.18
N VAL A 457 5.72 6.14 -8.89
CA VAL A 457 4.28 6.20 -9.05
C VAL A 457 3.63 5.62 -7.82
N GLY A 458 2.46 6.14 -7.45
CA GLY A 458 1.61 5.62 -6.40
C GLY A 458 0.16 5.85 -6.75
N CYS A 459 -0.71 4.96 -6.27
CA CYS A 459 -2.13 4.97 -6.55
C CYS A 459 -2.91 4.88 -5.25
N GLY A 460 -3.95 5.68 -5.11
CA GLY A 460 -4.92 5.56 -4.02
C GLY A 460 -6.19 4.87 -4.50
N GLY A 461 -7.32 5.14 -3.83
CA GLY A 461 -8.60 4.54 -4.20
C GLY A 461 -9.13 5.05 -5.54
N GLN A 462 -9.05 6.37 -5.76
CA GLN A 462 -9.66 7.06 -6.90
C GLN A 462 -8.74 8.12 -7.55
N PHE A 463 -7.45 8.10 -7.20
CA PHE A 463 -6.47 9.06 -7.68
C PHE A 463 -5.09 8.43 -7.79
N SER A 464 -4.18 9.19 -8.40
CA SER A 464 -2.83 8.76 -8.72
C SER A 464 -1.83 9.90 -8.53
N VAL A 465 -0.60 9.54 -8.15
CA VAL A 465 0.53 10.45 -7.96
C VAL A 465 1.75 9.91 -8.69
N ALA A 466 2.50 10.79 -9.36
CA ALA A 466 3.79 10.45 -9.95
C ALA A 466 4.85 11.48 -9.57
N GLY A 467 6.10 11.05 -9.45
CA GLY A 467 7.26 11.90 -9.27
C GLY A 467 8.25 11.71 -10.42
N GLY A 468 8.63 12.80 -11.07
CA GLY A 468 9.53 12.79 -12.22
C GLY A 468 10.68 13.79 -12.14
N ILE A 469 11.61 13.65 -13.06
CA ILE A 469 12.65 14.65 -13.31
C ILE A 469 12.63 15.02 -14.79
N LYS A 470 12.61 16.32 -15.07
CA LYS A 470 12.65 16.85 -16.42
C LYS A 470 13.89 16.36 -17.17
N LEU A 471 13.68 15.81 -18.36
CA LEU A 471 14.75 15.42 -19.27
C LEU A 471 15.44 16.66 -19.86
N SER A 472 16.69 16.50 -20.30
CA SER A 472 17.29 17.50 -21.17
C SER A 472 16.54 17.55 -22.52
N ASP A 473 16.56 18.69 -23.20
CA ASP A 473 15.89 18.87 -24.49
C ASP A 473 16.34 17.81 -25.52
N GLU A 474 17.62 17.42 -25.52
CA GLU A 474 18.19 16.38 -26.38
C GLU A 474 17.62 14.98 -26.07
N GLU A 475 17.49 14.63 -24.78
CA GLU A 475 16.94 13.34 -24.35
C GLU A 475 15.43 13.25 -24.62
N ALA A 476 14.71 14.36 -24.40
CA ALA A 476 13.28 14.47 -24.69
C ALA A 476 13.01 14.31 -26.20
N GLU A 477 13.76 15.01 -27.05
CA GLU A 477 13.64 14.91 -28.51
C GLU A 477 13.97 13.49 -29.00
N LYS A 478 15.03 12.88 -28.47
CA LYS A 478 15.39 11.49 -28.78
C LYS A 478 14.25 10.53 -28.42
N ARG A 479 13.68 10.66 -27.22
CA ARG A 479 12.57 9.83 -26.76
C ARG A 479 11.31 10.03 -27.61
N ALA A 480 10.98 11.26 -27.99
CA ALA A 480 9.84 11.57 -28.84
C ALA A 480 9.95 10.88 -30.21
N LYS A 481 11.14 10.92 -30.83
CA LYS A 481 11.44 10.23 -32.09
C LYS A 481 11.31 8.71 -31.96
N GLU A 482 11.84 8.12 -30.88
CA GLU A 482 11.73 6.68 -30.62
C GLU A 482 10.27 6.23 -30.47
N MET A 483 9.40 7.11 -29.98
CA MET A 483 7.97 6.84 -29.78
C MET A 483 7.10 7.21 -30.98
N GLY A 484 7.65 7.84 -32.02
CA GLY A 484 6.92 8.27 -33.21
C GLY A 484 5.97 9.46 -32.99
N ASP A 485 6.34 10.38 -32.09
CA ASP A 485 5.53 11.55 -31.72
C ASP A 485 5.85 12.83 -32.52
N ASP A 486 6.60 12.72 -33.63
CA ASP A 486 7.09 13.84 -34.46
C ASP A 486 6.00 14.81 -34.96
#